data_AF-A0A661CGZ0-F1
#
_entry.id   AF-A0A661CGZ0-F1
#
_cell.length_a   1.000
_cell.length_b   1.000
_cell.length_c   1.000
_cell.angle_alpha   90.00
_cell.angle_beta   90.00
_cell.angle_gamma   90.00
#
_symmetry.space_group_name_H-M   'P 1'
#
loop_
_entity.id
_entity.type
_entity.pdbx_description
1 polymer ?
#
loop_
_entity_poly.entity_id
_entity_poly.type
_entity_poly.pdbx_seq_one_letter_code
_entity_poly.pdbx_strand_id
1 'polypeptide(L)'
;NIPISEEEIGKEHLEWCDKEGFLPWKDLGVGRYDGWGNRFRYRADKVYANGIPNSLKTENTSYRLKIQNKNKDIDLTSEEDYSGKNYSRLVAIIFSSGKNNRAENENDDGDNIYIQDVYVEDREDETNTFDDRLIWLSKYTLMNRLIAAKQWYPR
;
A
#
# COMPACT_ATOMS: atom_id res chain seq x y z
N ASN A 1 2.28 30.61 15.15
CA ASN A 1 2.87 29.26 15.07
C ASN A 1 1.82 28.28 14.60
N ILE A 2 1.90 27.88 13.33
CA ILE A 2 1.12 26.74 12.83
C ILE A 2 1.87 25.48 13.30
N PRO A 3 1.21 24.53 13.99
CA PRO A 3 1.85 23.29 14.39
C PRO A 3 2.30 22.50 13.15
N ILE A 4 3.49 21.92 13.22
CA ILE A 4 4.05 21.08 12.17
C ILE A 4 3.21 19.79 12.10
N SER A 5 2.80 19.34 10.90
CA SER A 5 1.98 18.13 10.74
C SER A 5 2.74 16.86 11.11
N GLU A 6 2.02 15.79 11.44
CA GLU A 6 2.61 14.47 11.76
C GLU A 6 3.42 13.92 10.57
N GLU A 7 2.94 14.15 9.36
CA GLU A 7 3.62 13.79 8.11
C GLU A 7 4.99 14.47 7.97
N GLU A 8 5.08 15.75 8.34
CA GLU A 8 6.30 16.55 8.27
C GLU A 8 7.37 16.03 9.23
N ILE A 9 6.95 15.58 10.41
CA ILE A 9 7.85 15.00 11.42
C ILE A 9 8.07 13.49 11.24
N GLY A 10 7.44 12.87 10.24
CA GLY A 10 7.64 11.48 9.83
C GLY A 10 6.94 10.45 10.72
N LYS A 11 5.85 10.85 11.38
CA LYS A 11 5.04 9.97 12.24
C LYS A 11 3.78 9.49 11.56
N GLU A 12 3.27 8.34 12.02
CA GLU A 12 1.97 7.85 11.60
C GLU A 12 0.85 8.85 11.94
N HIS A 13 -0.07 9.04 10.99
CA HIS A 13 -1.27 9.84 11.21
C HIS A 13 -2.40 8.96 11.78
N LEU A 14 -2.65 9.07 13.08
CA LEU A 14 -3.53 8.15 13.82
C LEU A 14 -5.01 8.15 13.33
N GLU A 15 -5.46 9.25 12.70
CA GLU A 15 -6.82 9.34 12.17
C GLU A 15 -6.99 8.70 10.77
N TRP A 16 -5.91 8.27 10.13
CA TRP A 16 -5.91 7.81 8.72
C TRP A 16 -5.56 6.33 8.58
N CYS A 17 -5.78 5.52 9.62
CA CYS A 17 -5.43 4.11 9.64
C CYS A 17 -6.09 3.26 8.53
N ASP A 18 -7.15 3.74 7.88
CA ASP A 18 -7.80 3.09 6.74
C ASP A 18 -7.80 3.92 5.44
N LYS A 19 -6.99 4.99 5.40
CA LYS A 19 -6.81 5.86 4.23
C LYS A 19 -5.38 5.79 3.73
N GLU A 20 -5.19 6.23 2.49
CA GLU A 20 -3.85 6.55 2.01
C GLU A 20 -3.33 7.80 2.74
N GLY A 21 -2.04 7.76 3.09
CA GLY A 21 -1.32 8.88 3.70
C GLY A 21 0.15 8.87 3.29
N PHE A 22 0.97 9.69 3.95
CA PHE A 22 2.42 9.66 3.73
C PHE A 22 3.12 8.64 4.62
N LEU A 23 4.12 7.97 4.07
CA LEU A 23 4.88 6.95 4.78
C LEU A 23 5.49 7.54 6.07
N PRO A 24 5.28 6.93 7.24
CA PRO A 24 5.84 7.39 8.51
C PRO A 24 7.32 7.02 8.59
N TRP A 25 8.12 7.68 7.75
CA TRP A 25 9.52 7.33 7.46
C TRP A 25 10.39 7.33 8.70
N LYS A 26 10.10 8.19 9.68
CA LYS A 26 10.87 8.29 10.92
C LYS A 26 10.57 7.11 11.86
N ASP A 27 9.30 6.77 12.02
CA ASP A 27 8.88 5.62 12.84
C ASP A 27 9.38 4.30 12.24
N LEU A 28 9.45 4.21 10.91
CA LEU A 28 9.97 3.05 10.18
C LEU A 28 11.50 3.02 10.04
N GLY A 29 12.19 4.12 10.35
CA GLY A 29 13.64 4.22 10.20
C GLY A 29 14.14 4.17 8.75
N VAL A 30 13.35 4.69 7.81
CA VAL A 30 13.65 4.72 6.37
C VAL A 30 13.82 6.16 5.84
N GLY A 31 14.30 6.29 4.61
CA GLY A 31 14.39 7.58 3.94
C GLY A 31 13.02 8.22 3.68
N ARG A 32 12.96 9.56 3.76
CA ARG A 32 11.71 10.34 3.57
C ARG A 32 11.26 10.41 2.11
N TYR A 33 12.20 10.39 1.18
CA TYR A 33 11.95 10.71 -0.23
C TYR A 33 12.32 9.56 -1.16
N ASP A 34 11.62 9.48 -2.29
CA ASP A 34 11.96 8.62 -3.41
C ASP A 34 13.13 9.19 -4.23
N GLY A 35 13.44 8.55 -5.36
CA GLY A 35 14.55 8.94 -6.23
C GLY A 35 14.40 10.33 -6.88
N TRP A 36 13.20 10.91 -6.89
CA TRP A 36 12.89 12.22 -7.47
C TRP A 36 12.69 13.31 -6.41
N GLY A 37 12.82 12.97 -5.11
CA GLY A 37 12.61 13.91 -4.01
C GLY A 37 11.15 14.01 -3.56
N ASN A 38 10.26 13.14 -4.05
CA ASN A 38 8.86 13.12 -3.65
C ASN A 38 8.66 12.22 -2.42
N ARG A 39 7.64 12.52 -1.61
CA ARG A 39 7.33 11.71 -0.42
C ARG A 39 6.62 10.43 -0.84
N PHE A 40 7.00 9.31 -0.23
CA PHE A 40 6.24 8.07 -0.40
C PHE A 40 4.84 8.20 0.20
N ARG A 41 3.85 7.73 -0.54
CA ARG A 41 2.50 7.45 -0.03
C ARG A 41 2.44 6.01 0.47
N TYR A 42 1.56 5.73 1.41
CA TYR A 42 1.31 4.37 1.89
C TYR A 42 -0.17 4.17 2.21
N ARG A 43 -0.60 2.91 2.13
CA ARG A 43 -1.89 2.46 2.63
C ARG A 43 -1.73 1.08 3.25
N ALA A 44 -2.24 0.91 4.46
CA ALA A 44 -2.38 -0.40 5.09
C ALA A 44 -3.80 -0.95 4.85
N ASP A 45 -3.91 -2.28 4.75
CA ASP A 45 -5.20 -2.95 4.84
C ASP A 45 -5.73 -2.77 6.28
N LYS A 46 -7.01 -2.40 6.39
CA LYS A 46 -7.66 -2.02 7.65
C LYS A 46 -7.55 -3.08 8.75
N VAL A 47 -7.50 -4.36 8.38
CA VAL A 47 -7.35 -5.47 9.34
C VAL A 47 -5.98 -5.44 10.01
N TYR A 48 -4.96 -4.95 9.33
CA TYR A 48 -3.58 -4.90 9.83
C TYR A 48 -3.20 -3.52 10.40
N ALA A 49 -3.95 -2.48 10.07
CA ALA A 49 -3.72 -1.13 10.58
C ALA A 49 -4.03 -0.99 12.09
N ASN A 50 -4.88 -1.85 12.65
CA ASN A 50 -5.29 -1.80 14.06
C ASN A 50 -4.54 -2.80 14.96
N GLY A 51 -3.43 -3.35 14.47
CA GLY A 51 -2.59 -4.32 15.19
C GLY A 51 -2.49 -5.67 14.47
N ILE A 52 -1.78 -6.60 15.11
CA ILE A 52 -1.55 -7.96 14.56
C ILE A 52 -2.80 -8.82 14.84
N PRO A 53 -3.48 -9.36 13.80
CA PRO A 53 -4.64 -10.22 14.01
C PRO A 53 -4.29 -11.52 14.74
N ASN A 54 -5.15 -11.93 15.67
CA ASN A 54 -5.01 -13.19 16.42
C ASN A 54 -5.32 -14.44 15.57
N SER A 55 -5.98 -14.25 14.43
CA SER A 55 -6.35 -15.30 13.48
C SER A 55 -5.91 -14.86 12.08
N LEU A 56 -5.33 -15.80 11.33
CA LEU A 56 -4.97 -15.60 9.93
C LEU A 56 -6.08 -16.00 8.98
N LYS A 57 -7.24 -16.42 9.53
CA LYS A 57 -8.39 -16.59 8.67
C LYS A 57 -8.63 -15.24 8.02
N THR A 58 -8.85 -15.32 6.72
CA THR A 58 -9.27 -14.28 5.81
C THR A 58 -10.62 -13.74 6.27
N GLU A 59 -10.70 -13.20 7.49
CA GLU A 59 -11.91 -12.65 8.07
C GLU A 59 -12.33 -11.53 7.15
N ASN A 60 -13.33 -11.88 6.35
CA ASN A 60 -13.97 -11.13 5.28
C ASN A 60 -13.54 -9.65 5.25
N THR A 61 -12.42 -9.36 4.58
CA THR A 61 -12.03 -7.97 4.36
C THR A 61 -12.93 -7.44 3.25
N SER A 62 -14.07 -6.89 3.64
CA SER A 62 -14.98 -6.14 2.75
C SER A 62 -14.27 -4.95 2.10
N TYR A 63 -13.09 -4.57 2.60
CA TYR A 63 -12.20 -3.59 2.04
C TYR A 63 -10.94 -4.29 1.57
N ARG A 64 -10.79 -4.50 0.25
CA ARG A 64 -9.62 -5.16 -0.32
C ARG A 64 -8.66 -4.14 -0.86
N LEU A 65 -7.60 -3.90 -0.12
CA LEU A 65 -6.39 -3.36 -0.73
C LEU A 65 -5.99 -4.30 -1.86
N LYS A 66 -6.10 -3.89 -3.12
CA LYS A 66 -5.82 -4.77 -4.26
C LYS A 66 -5.09 -4.04 -5.37
N ILE A 67 -4.36 -4.82 -6.17
CA ILE A 67 -3.74 -4.36 -7.39
C ILE A 67 -4.41 -5.09 -8.55
N GLN A 68 -4.80 -4.33 -9.57
CA GLN A 68 -5.36 -4.83 -10.82
C GLN A 68 -4.40 -4.51 -11.98
N ASN A 69 -4.59 -5.18 -13.10
CA ASN A 69 -3.98 -4.72 -14.35
C ASN A 69 -4.67 -3.43 -14.86
N LYS A 70 -4.04 -2.75 -15.81
CA LYS A 70 -4.55 -1.50 -16.42
C LYS A 70 -6.02 -1.57 -16.88
N ASN A 71 -6.43 -2.71 -17.43
CA ASN A 71 -7.77 -2.92 -17.97
C ASN A 71 -8.83 -3.22 -16.90
N LYS A 72 -8.43 -3.39 -15.63
CA LYS A 72 -9.28 -3.75 -14.48
C LYS A 72 -10.05 -5.07 -14.63
N ASP A 73 -9.64 -5.93 -15.56
CA ASP A 73 -10.25 -7.24 -15.81
C ASP A 73 -9.54 -8.38 -15.05
N ILE A 74 -8.33 -8.13 -14.53
CA ILE A 74 -7.56 -9.09 -13.73
C ILE A 74 -7.19 -8.47 -12.38
N ASP A 75 -7.67 -9.08 -11.30
CA ASP A 75 -7.16 -8.83 -9.94
C ASP A 75 -5.83 -9.60 -9.74
N LEU A 76 -4.70 -8.90 -9.68
CA LEU A 76 -3.37 -9.52 -9.58
C LEU A 76 -3.06 -10.04 -8.17
N THR A 77 -3.74 -9.50 -7.16
CA THR A 77 -3.45 -9.78 -5.74
C THR A 77 -4.60 -10.44 -5.00
N SER A 78 -5.74 -10.64 -5.66
CA SER A 78 -6.87 -11.40 -5.11
C SER A 78 -6.65 -12.91 -5.30
N GLU A 79 -7.14 -13.71 -4.36
CA GLU A 79 -7.18 -15.17 -4.43
C GLU A 79 -8.53 -15.66 -3.91
N GLU A 80 -9.04 -16.77 -4.42
CA GLU A 80 -10.30 -17.39 -3.99
C GLU A 80 -10.04 -18.46 -2.93
N ASP A 81 -10.80 -18.44 -1.83
CA ASP A 81 -10.74 -19.49 -0.82
C ASP A 81 -11.63 -20.69 -1.18
N TYR A 82 -11.52 -21.78 -0.42
CA TYR A 82 -12.32 -22.99 -0.63
C TYR A 82 -13.85 -22.78 -0.52
N SER A 83 -14.30 -21.64 0.02
CA SER A 83 -15.73 -21.29 0.13
C SER A 83 -16.23 -20.43 -1.03
N GLY A 84 -15.37 -20.17 -2.02
CA GLY A 84 -15.66 -19.34 -3.17
C GLY A 84 -15.59 -17.83 -2.88
N LYS A 85 -14.98 -17.44 -1.75
CA LYS A 85 -14.80 -16.03 -1.41
C LYS A 85 -13.41 -15.60 -1.83
N ASN A 86 -13.35 -14.53 -2.63
CA ASN A 86 -12.09 -13.84 -2.88
C ASN A 86 -11.50 -13.32 -1.58
N TYR A 87 -10.19 -13.05 -1.53
CA TYR A 87 -9.45 -12.34 -0.48
C TYR A 87 -8.21 -11.69 -1.08
N SER A 88 -7.78 -10.53 -0.56
CA SER A 88 -6.52 -9.93 -0.98
C SER A 88 -5.35 -10.56 -0.24
N ARG A 89 -4.20 -10.69 -0.90
CA ARG A 89 -2.93 -11.12 -0.29
C ARG A 89 -2.07 -9.96 0.22
N LEU A 90 -2.56 -8.72 0.13
CA LEU A 90 -1.83 -7.53 0.56
C LEU A 90 -2.08 -7.20 2.02
N VAL A 91 -1.06 -6.60 2.64
CA VAL A 91 -1.12 -5.97 3.97
C VAL A 91 -0.90 -4.48 3.85
N ALA A 92 0.03 -4.06 2.99
CA ALA A 92 0.28 -2.65 2.74
C ALA A 92 0.80 -2.43 1.32
N ILE A 93 0.58 -1.22 0.82
CA ILE A 93 1.21 -0.69 -0.38
C ILE A 93 2.03 0.53 0.03
N ILE A 94 3.22 0.65 -0.55
CA ILE A 94 4.07 1.84 -0.50
C ILE A 94 4.25 2.29 -1.95
N PHE A 95 4.00 3.56 -2.20
CA PHE A 95 3.84 4.11 -3.54
C PHE A 95 4.64 5.42 -3.69
N SER A 96 5.32 5.57 -4.81
CA SER A 96 5.97 6.79 -5.28
C SER A 96 5.17 7.32 -6.47
N SER A 97 4.79 8.61 -6.42
CA SER A 97 4.06 9.31 -7.48
C SER A 97 4.97 9.74 -8.64
N GLY A 98 6.08 9.03 -8.86
CA GLY A 98 6.97 9.27 -9.98
C GLY A 98 7.63 10.65 -9.98
N LYS A 99 8.09 11.09 -11.16
CA LYS A 99 8.87 12.34 -11.35
C LYS A 99 7.96 13.57 -11.32
N ASN A 100 6.75 13.45 -11.83
CA ASN A 100 5.75 14.52 -11.90
C ASN A 100 5.05 14.79 -10.54
N ASN A 101 5.31 13.95 -9.53
CA ASN A 101 4.66 13.96 -8.21
C ASN A 101 3.12 13.84 -8.30
N ARG A 102 2.63 13.10 -9.28
CA ARG A 102 1.21 12.89 -9.54
C ARG A 102 1.00 11.42 -9.84
N ALA A 103 0.02 10.82 -9.20
CA ALA A 103 -0.30 9.44 -9.49
C ALA A 103 -1.09 9.32 -10.79
N GLU A 104 -0.87 8.26 -11.55
CA GLU A 104 -1.57 8.06 -12.80
C GLU A 104 -2.85 7.24 -12.65
N ASN A 105 -3.92 7.69 -13.33
CA ASN A 105 -5.18 6.95 -13.46
C ASN A 105 -5.80 6.59 -12.10
N GLU A 106 -6.08 5.29 -11.89
CA GLU A 106 -6.68 4.79 -10.64
C GLU A 106 -5.83 5.11 -9.41
N ASN A 107 -4.51 5.25 -9.58
CA ASN A 107 -3.63 5.49 -8.43
C ASN A 107 -3.81 6.89 -7.81
N ASP A 108 -4.62 7.79 -8.41
CA ASP A 108 -4.84 9.18 -7.96
C ASP A 108 -6.14 9.39 -7.16
N ASP A 109 -7.09 8.44 -7.17
CA ASP A 109 -8.41 8.68 -6.56
C ASP A 109 -8.46 8.47 -5.03
N GLY A 110 -7.40 7.89 -4.47
CA GLY A 110 -7.27 7.65 -3.05
C GLY A 110 -8.23 6.57 -2.53
N ASP A 111 -8.65 5.62 -3.35
CA ASP A 111 -9.37 4.42 -2.92
C ASP A 111 -8.41 3.24 -2.61
N ASN A 112 -8.94 2.03 -2.44
CA ASN A 112 -8.16 0.85 -2.08
C ASN A 112 -7.78 -0.04 -3.29
N ILE A 113 -7.94 0.47 -4.50
CA ILE A 113 -7.65 -0.17 -5.77
C ILE A 113 -6.47 0.55 -6.40
N TYR A 114 -5.45 -0.22 -6.77
CA TYR A 114 -4.29 0.31 -7.47
C TYR A 114 -4.16 -0.42 -8.81
N ILE A 115 -3.62 0.26 -9.80
CA ILE A 115 -3.30 -0.30 -11.10
C ILE A 115 -1.79 -0.52 -11.21
N GLN A 116 -1.44 -1.69 -11.76
CA GLN A 116 -0.10 -1.96 -12.27
C GLN A 116 -0.13 -2.04 -13.80
N ASP A 117 0.86 -1.42 -14.44
CA ASP A 117 1.12 -1.51 -15.87
C ASP A 117 2.63 -1.39 -16.16
N VAL A 118 3.00 -1.25 -17.44
CA VAL A 118 4.36 -1.01 -17.90
C VAL A 118 4.90 0.34 -17.41
N TYR A 119 6.03 0.28 -16.70
CA TYR A 119 6.78 1.45 -16.25
C TYR A 119 7.51 2.14 -17.41
N VAL A 120 7.42 3.46 -17.49
CA VAL A 120 8.13 4.30 -18.47
C VAL A 120 8.67 5.55 -17.76
N GLU A 121 9.99 5.68 -17.66
CA GLU A 121 10.65 6.76 -16.91
C GLU A 121 10.61 8.12 -17.61
N ASP A 122 10.43 8.13 -18.94
CA ASP A 122 10.68 9.30 -19.78
C ASP A 122 9.56 9.44 -20.83
N ARG A 123 8.68 10.45 -20.72
CA ARG A 123 8.15 11.16 -21.90
C ARG A 123 7.34 12.44 -21.70
N GLU A 124 7.42 13.25 -22.76
CA GLU A 124 6.73 14.51 -23.06
C GLU A 124 5.27 14.34 -23.54
N ASP A 125 4.72 13.12 -23.63
CA ASP A 125 3.43 12.85 -24.28
C ASP A 125 2.43 12.12 -23.34
N GLU A 126 1.32 12.80 -23.02
CA GLU A 126 0.49 12.63 -21.82
C GLU A 126 -0.49 11.43 -21.81
N THR A 127 -0.38 10.47 -22.72
CA THR A 127 -1.39 9.39 -22.79
C THR A 127 -0.81 8.03 -22.43
N ASN A 128 -1.17 7.53 -21.24
CA ASN A 128 -1.13 6.13 -20.83
C ASN A 128 0.20 5.51 -20.35
N THR A 129 1.20 6.30 -19.95
CA THR A 129 2.46 5.78 -19.36
C THR A 129 2.52 6.03 -17.86
N PHE A 130 3.01 5.06 -17.09
CA PHE A 130 3.19 5.13 -15.64
C PHE A 130 4.65 5.44 -15.31
N ASP A 131 4.92 6.56 -14.63
CA ASP A 131 6.22 6.86 -14.02
C ASP A 131 6.20 6.63 -12.49
N ASP A 132 5.01 6.34 -11.95
CA ASP A 132 4.84 5.86 -10.59
C ASP A 132 5.48 4.49 -10.35
N ARG A 133 5.79 4.24 -9.07
CA ARG A 133 6.34 2.96 -8.61
C ARG A 133 5.63 2.54 -7.35
N LEU A 134 5.23 1.28 -7.30
CA LEU A 134 4.64 0.69 -6.10
C LEU A 134 5.39 -0.57 -5.67
N ILE A 135 5.44 -0.78 -4.36
CA ILE A 135 5.83 -2.03 -3.73
C ILE A 135 4.73 -2.45 -2.76
N TRP A 136 4.46 -3.74 -2.68
CA TRP A 136 3.46 -4.27 -1.76
C TRP A 136 4.08 -5.22 -0.73
N LEU A 137 3.56 -5.17 0.48
CA LEU A 137 3.83 -6.13 1.53
C LEU A 137 2.76 -7.23 1.47
N SER A 138 3.19 -8.46 1.18
CA SER A 138 2.29 -9.61 1.20
C SER A 138 2.03 -10.12 2.62
N LYS A 139 0.86 -10.71 2.83
CA LYS A 139 0.48 -11.39 4.08
C LYS A 139 1.51 -12.43 4.50
N TYR A 140 1.95 -13.26 3.57
CA TYR A 140 2.97 -14.29 3.83
C TYR A 140 4.30 -13.69 4.29
N THR A 141 4.73 -12.57 3.69
CA THR A 141 5.97 -11.91 4.10
C THR A 141 5.84 -11.36 5.52
N LEU A 142 4.75 -10.65 5.83
CA LEU A 142 4.50 -10.16 7.18
C LEU A 142 4.48 -11.30 8.20
N MET A 143 3.74 -12.37 7.92
CA MET A 143 3.62 -13.51 8.81
C MET A 143 4.97 -14.18 9.08
N ASN A 144 5.77 -14.43 8.05
CA ASN A 144 7.10 -15.01 8.21
C ASN A 144 7.99 -14.15 9.10
N ARG A 145 7.89 -12.82 8.98
CA ARG A 145 8.62 -11.87 9.83
C ARG A 145 8.12 -11.90 11.28
N LEU A 146 6.80 -11.94 11.50
CA LEU A 146 6.21 -11.99 12.84
C LEU A 146 6.54 -13.30 13.57
N ILE A 147 6.51 -14.43 12.88
CA ILE A 147 6.91 -15.74 13.42
C ILE A 147 8.39 -15.69 13.82
N ALA A 148 9.27 -15.23 12.92
CA ALA A 148 10.70 -15.13 13.20
C ALA A 148 11.01 -14.20 14.38
N ALA A 149 10.22 -13.13 14.54
CA ALA A 149 10.33 -12.19 15.64
C ALA A 149 9.62 -12.64 16.94
N LYS A 150 8.99 -13.81 16.96
CA LYS A 150 8.19 -14.34 18.09
C LYS A 150 7.05 -13.41 18.52
N GLN A 151 6.53 -12.63 17.58
CA GLN A 151 5.40 -11.71 17.78
C GLN A 151 4.07 -12.34 17.37
N TRP A 152 4.11 -13.51 16.72
CA TRP A 152 2.92 -14.27 16.35
C TRP A 152 3.16 -15.77 16.58
N TYR A 153 2.18 -16.42 17.21
CA TYR A 153 2.18 -17.85 17.50
C TYR A 153 1.00 -18.49 16.78
N PRO A 154 1.24 -19.48 15.90
CA PRO A 154 0.14 -20.26 15.34
C PRO A 154 -0.60 -20.95 16.49
N ARG A 155 -1.90 -20.69 16.58
CA ARG A 155 -2.81 -21.39 17.50
C ARG A 155 -3.44 -22.59 16.80
#